data_AF-A0A842XLA8-F1
#
_entry.id   AF-A0A842XLA8-F1
#
_cell.length_a   1.000
_cell.length_b   1.000
_cell.length_c   1.000
_cell.angle_alpha   90.00
_cell.angle_beta   90.00
_cell.angle_gamma   90.00
#
_symmetry.space_group_name_H-M   'P 1'
#
loop_
_entity.id
_entity.type
_entity.pdbx_description
1 polymer ?
#
loop_
_entity_poly.entity_id
_entity_poly.type
_entity_poly.pdbx_seq_one_letter_code
_entity_poly.pdbx_strand_id
1 'polypeptide(L)'
;MVRERGKVSFFGYVVRPMMRTGRQFVRSLILGRPNTVLYPHEKLVLPQVYRGKHTLDFKRCIGCGNCLNICPNECMWLEKIEDPELGKIERPGVDLGRCLFCGFCAEVCPTVALHLTIEFELADRERESFVLSPKDIRDDAFASTFKEERQSRKLPYLDMSKCTSCEKCAEECPEMCIAMMPIEKVDKKKPEINLVTCTSCEKCITACPENALVSTEVYESYFEMPEPRLLLSKCTGCSACGRACPTDAIYMMEMPGSEKTLKDGKKGKPKKRAVFVFEKCVGCGRCFKACKFGAIEMPGVKK
;
A
#
# COMPACT_ATOMS: atom_id res chain seq x y z
N MET A 1 -37.39 21.04 -10.96
CA MET A 1 -38.42 20.96 -12.02
C MET A 1 -39.07 19.59 -11.97
N VAL A 2 -40.21 19.48 -11.29
CA VAL A 2 -41.02 18.26 -11.26
C VAL A 2 -41.77 18.19 -12.59
N ARG A 3 -41.37 17.27 -13.46
CA ARG A 3 -41.95 17.07 -14.79
C ARG A 3 -43.37 16.56 -14.60
N GLU A 4 -44.38 17.34 -14.99
CA GLU A 4 -45.78 16.92 -14.97
C GLU A 4 -45.93 15.62 -15.75
N ARG A 5 -46.41 14.56 -15.07
CA ARG A 5 -46.67 13.26 -15.70
C ARG A 5 -47.95 13.39 -16.52
N GLY A 6 -47.83 13.82 -17.78
CA GLY A 6 -48.91 13.72 -18.76
C GLY A 6 -49.46 12.28 -18.77
N LYS A 7 -50.78 12.13 -18.86
CA LYS A 7 -51.49 10.84 -18.82
C LYS A 7 -50.85 9.86 -19.81
N VAL A 8 -50.02 8.96 -19.29
CA VAL A 8 -49.29 7.99 -20.12
C VAL A 8 -50.31 6.94 -20.57
N SER A 9 -50.52 6.83 -21.88
CA SER A 9 -51.41 5.83 -22.48
C SER A 9 -51.06 4.41 -22.00
N PHE A 10 -52.07 3.55 -21.84
CA PHE A 10 -51.93 2.10 -21.54
C PHE A 10 -50.86 1.44 -22.43
N PHE A 11 -50.78 1.88 -23.70
CA PHE A 11 -49.80 1.41 -24.67
C PHE A 11 -48.35 1.76 -24.28
N GLY A 12 -48.13 2.92 -23.67
CA GLY A 12 -46.83 3.37 -23.19
C GLY A 12 -46.39 2.67 -21.90
N TYR A 13 -47.32 2.37 -20.99
CA TYR A 13 -47.01 1.83 -19.65
C TYR A 13 -47.00 0.29 -19.59
N VAL A 14 -47.79 -0.39 -20.43
CA VAL A 14 -47.94 -1.85 -20.39
C VAL A 14 -47.36 -2.51 -21.64
N VAL A 15 -47.81 -2.06 -22.82
CA VAL A 15 -47.46 -2.74 -24.08
C VAL A 15 -45.99 -2.53 -24.46
N ARG A 16 -45.46 -1.32 -24.36
CA ARG A 16 -44.04 -1.02 -24.65
C ARG A 16 -43.06 -1.80 -23.76
N PRO A 17 -43.22 -1.83 -22.42
CA PRO A 17 -42.39 -2.66 -21.56
C PRO A 17 -42.53 -4.16 -21.87
N MET A 18 -43.76 -4.66 -22.08
CA MET A 18 -43.95 -6.07 -22.43
C MET A 18 -43.30 -6.45 -23.75
N MET A 19 -43.35 -5.60 -24.79
CA MET A 19 -42.60 -5.85 -26.04
C MET A 19 -41.10 -5.87 -25.82
N ARG A 20 -40.55 -4.98 -24.97
CA ARG A 20 -39.11 -5.01 -24.66
C ARG A 20 -38.71 -6.28 -23.92
N THR A 21 -39.50 -6.69 -22.93
CA THR A 21 -39.29 -7.94 -22.19
C THR A 21 -39.45 -9.15 -23.10
N GLY A 22 -40.47 -9.19 -23.95
CA GLY A 22 -40.68 -10.25 -24.93
C GLY A 22 -39.56 -10.36 -25.95
N ARG A 23 -39.04 -9.22 -26.44
CA ARG A 23 -37.87 -9.21 -27.32
C ARG A 23 -36.61 -9.72 -26.61
N GLN A 24 -36.42 -9.35 -25.34
CA GLN A 24 -35.30 -9.85 -24.54
C GLN A 24 -35.45 -11.36 -24.26
N PHE A 25 -36.66 -11.83 -23.99
CA PHE A 25 -36.98 -13.24 -23.80
C PHE A 25 -36.64 -14.05 -25.06
N VAL A 26 -37.13 -13.65 -26.23
CA VAL A 26 -36.83 -14.31 -27.51
C VAL A 26 -35.32 -14.30 -27.79
N ARG A 27 -34.64 -13.19 -27.49
CA ARG A 27 -33.18 -13.09 -27.66
C ARG A 27 -32.41 -14.00 -26.70
N SER A 28 -32.86 -14.16 -25.46
CA SER A 28 -32.16 -14.94 -24.44
C SER A 28 -32.47 -16.44 -24.49
N LEU A 29 -33.68 -16.85 -24.89
CA LEU A 29 -34.11 -18.25 -24.90
C LEU A 29 -34.04 -18.92 -26.27
N ILE A 30 -34.30 -18.19 -27.37
CA ILE A 30 -34.43 -18.79 -28.70
C ILE A 30 -33.18 -18.53 -29.56
N LEU A 31 -32.63 -17.31 -29.53
CA LEU A 31 -31.54 -16.88 -30.43
C LEU A 31 -30.16 -16.80 -29.76
N GLY A 32 -30.09 -16.80 -28.44
CA GLY A 32 -28.86 -16.55 -27.68
C GLY A 32 -28.39 -17.77 -26.89
N ARG A 33 -27.11 -17.77 -26.49
CA ARG A 33 -26.64 -18.66 -25.42
C ARG A 33 -27.17 -18.13 -24.08
N PRO A 34 -27.61 -19.01 -23.16
CA PRO A 34 -28.02 -18.59 -21.83
C PRO A 34 -26.85 -17.92 -21.11
N ASN A 35 -27.12 -16.82 -20.40
CA ASN A 35 -26.11 -16.14 -19.56
C ASN A 35 -25.80 -16.89 -18.25
N THR A 36 -26.53 -17.97 -17.98
CA THR A 36 -26.42 -18.80 -16.77
C THR A 36 -25.68 -20.09 -17.10
N VAL A 37 -24.81 -20.53 -16.19
CA VAL A 37 -24.23 -21.89 -16.21
C VAL A 37 -25.05 -22.83 -15.33
N LEU A 38 -24.91 -24.14 -15.55
CA LEU A 38 -25.56 -25.17 -14.73
C LEU A 38 -24.82 -25.38 -13.40
N TYR A 39 -24.86 -24.39 -12.50
CA TYR A 39 -24.30 -24.54 -11.15
C TYR A 39 -25.16 -25.55 -10.34
N PRO A 40 -24.57 -26.53 -9.63
CA PRO A 40 -23.15 -26.71 -9.29
C PRO A 40 -22.35 -27.64 -10.23
N HIS A 41 -22.96 -28.20 -11.28
CA HIS A 41 -22.29 -29.13 -12.20
C HIS A 41 -21.24 -28.44 -13.08
N GLU A 42 -21.48 -27.19 -13.47
CA GLU A 42 -20.57 -26.36 -14.24
C GLU A 42 -20.22 -25.09 -13.44
N LYS A 43 -18.91 -24.83 -13.27
CA LYS A 43 -18.41 -23.67 -12.56
C LYS A 43 -18.17 -22.50 -13.51
N LEU A 44 -18.52 -21.29 -13.07
CA LEU A 44 -18.19 -20.06 -13.78
C LEU A 44 -16.67 -19.87 -13.82
N VAL A 45 -16.13 -19.54 -15.00
CA VAL A 45 -14.74 -19.08 -15.12
C VAL A 45 -14.68 -17.64 -14.62
N LEU A 46 -14.14 -17.45 -13.42
CA LEU A 46 -13.96 -16.13 -12.83
C LEU A 46 -12.67 -15.46 -13.35
N PRO A 47 -12.65 -14.12 -13.43
CA PRO A 47 -11.43 -13.40 -13.76
C PRO A 47 -10.38 -13.56 -12.64
N GLN A 48 -9.09 -13.48 -12.99
CA GLN A 48 -7.99 -13.61 -12.03
C GLN A 48 -7.97 -12.52 -10.95
N VAL A 49 -8.60 -11.38 -11.21
CA VAL A 49 -8.73 -10.25 -10.27
C VAL A 49 -9.92 -10.40 -9.32
N TYR A 50 -10.61 -11.55 -9.34
CA TYR A 50 -11.71 -11.81 -8.41
C TYR A 50 -11.23 -11.79 -6.96
N ARG A 51 -12.07 -11.27 -6.07
CA ARG A 51 -11.76 -11.07 -4.65
C ARG A 51 -12.47 -12.13 -3.80
N GLY A 52 -11.90 -13.33 -3.74
CA GLY A 52 -12.43 -14.49 -3.00
C GLY A 52 -11.72 -14.73 -1.67
N LYS A 53 -11.46 -16.00 -1.34
CA LYS A 53 -10.80 -16.39 -0.08
C LYS A 53 -9.44 -15.72 0.10
N HIS A 54 -9.09 -15.38 1.33
CA HIS A 54 -7.78 -14.83 1.62
C HIS A 54 -6.74 -15.95 1.65
N THR A 55 -5.56 -15.70 1.08
CA THR A 55 -4.39 -16.58 1.18
C THR A 55 -3.17 -15.80 1.65
N LEU A 56 -2.31 -16.47 2.41
CA LEU A 56 -1.14 -15.89 3.07
C LEU A 56 0.11 -16.74 2.79
N ASP A 57 1.14 -16.09 2.25
CA ASP A 57 2.49 -16.60 2.12
C ASP A 57 3.25 -16.39 3.42
N PHE A 58 3.61 -17.49 4.08
CA PHE A 58 4.34 -17.43 5.33
C PHE A 58 5.79 -17.00 5.10
N LYS A 59 6.41 -17.35 3.97
CA LYS A 59 7.81 -16.98 3.69
C LYS A 59 7.96 -15.48 3.44
N ARG A 60 6.96 -14.84 2.84
CA ARG A 60 6.98 -13.39 2.55
C ARG A 60 6.42 -12.51 3.66
N CYS A 61 5.46 -13.00 4.45
CA CYS A 61 4.85 -12.15 5.48
C CYS A 61 5.84 -11.89 6.63
N ILE A 62 6.01 -10.61 6.98
CA ILE A 62 6.91 -10.15 8.05
C ILE A 62 6.16 -9.77 9.33
N GLY A 63 4.84 -10.04 9.37
CA GLY A 63 4.00 -9.69 10.51
C GLY A 63 3.84 -8.19 10.77
N CYS A 64 3.99 -7.33 9.75
CA CYS A 64 3.96 -5.87 9.95
C CYS A 64 2.63 -5.34 10.51
N GLY A 65 1.50 -5.96 10.13
CA GLY A 65 0.16 -5.58 10.60
C GLY A 65 -0.53 -4.47 9.79
N ASN A 66 0.04 -4.05 8.65
CA ASN A 66 -0.58 -3.03 7.78
C ASN A 66 -1.98 -3.43 7.31
N CYS A 67 -2.16 -4.72 7.02
CA CYS A 67 -3.44 -5.29 6.62
C CYS A 67 -4.54 -5.03 7.67
N LEU A 68 -4.24 -5.15 8.97
CA LEU A 68 -5.20 -4.86 10.04
C LEU A 68 -5.55 -3.37 10.08
N ASN A 69 -4.52 -2.50 10.03
CA ASN A 69 -4.69 -1.06 10.17
C ASN A 69 -5.53 -0.46 9.02
N ILE A 70 -5.45 -1.01 7.81
CA ILE A 70 -6.22 -0.53 6.65
C ILE A 70 -7.64 -1.10 6.62
N CYS A 71 -7.94 -2.17 7.38
CA CYS A 71 -9.20 -2.87 7.29
C CYS A 71 -10.35 -1.99 7.79
N PRO A 72 -11.31 -1.59 6.93
CA PRO A 72 -12.38 -0.68 7.34
C PRO A 72 -13.40 -1.32 8.30
N ASN A 73 -13.48 -2.66 8.30
CA ASN A 73 -14.41 -3.41 9.16
C ASN A 73 -13.70 -4.13 10.32
N GLU A 74 -12.41 -3.85 10.54
CA GLU A 74 -11.60 -4.40 11.63
C GLU A 74 -11.74 -5.93 11.79
N CYS A 75 -11.83 -6.66 10.67
CA CYS A 75 -12.12 -8.09 10.65
C CYS A 75 -10.87 -8.98 10.71
N MET A 76 -9.69 -8.41 11.01
CA MET A 76 -8.43 -9.13 11.07
C MET A 76 -7.72 -8.90 12.40
N TRP A 77 -6.99 -9.92 12.85
CA TRP A 77 -6.17 -9.88 14.06
C TRP A 77 -4.78 -10.46 13.79
N LEU A 78 -3.82 -10.21 14.67
CA LEU A 78 -2.50 -10.83 14.62
C LEU A 78 -2.42 -11.92 15.67
N GLU A 79 -1.92 -13.08 15.27
CA GLU A 79 -1.68 -14.23 16.14
C GLU A 79 -0.21 -14.63 16.08
N LYS A 80 0.39 -14.94 17.24
CA LYS A 80 1.77 -15.40 17.31
C LYS A 80 1.82 -16.86 16.90
N ILE A 81 2.40 -17.13 15.74
CA ILE A 81 2.60 -18.49 15.25
C ILE A 81 4.06 -18.87 15.38
N GLU A 82 4.29 -20.06 15.94
CA GLU A 82 5.58 -20.72 15.92
C GLU A 82 5.63 -21.64 14.71
N ASP A 83 6.46 -21.29 13.73
CA ASP A 83 6.72 -22.10 12.55
C ASP A 83 8.12 -22.74 12.68
N PRO A 84 8.27 -24.06 12.45
CA PRO A 84 9.56 -24.74 12.53
C PRO A 84 10.64 -24.15 11.61
N GLU A 85 10.26 -23.62 10.44
CA GLU A 85 11.20 -23.11 9.45
C GLU A 85 11.46 -21.60 9.62
N LEU A 86 10.43 -20.85 10.01
CA LEU A 86 10.46 -19.38 10.00
C LEU A 86 10.54 -18.75 11.40
N GLY A 87 10.50 -19.56 12.45
CA GLY A 87 10.53 -19.10 13.83
C GLY A 87 9.20 -18.51 14.31
N LYS A 88 9.26 -17.67 15.35
CA LYS A 88 8.07 -17.10 16.00
C LYS A 88 7.74 -15.74 15.38
N ILE A 89 6.72 -15.70 14.52
CA ILE A 89 6.29 -14.49 13.81
C ILE A 89 4.78 -14.29 14.02
N GLU A 90 4.36 -13.04 14.20
CA GLU A 90 2.94 -12.67 14.25
C GLU A 90 2.34 -12.68 12.83
N ARG A 91 1.24 -13.40 12.63
CA ARG A 91 0.59 -13.58 11.33
C ARG A 91 -0.88 -13.14 11.39
N PRO A 92 -1.44 -12.58 10.31
CA PRO A 92 -2.82 -12.13 10.31
C PRO A 92 -3.80 -13.30 10.16
N GLY A 93 -4.86 -13.32 10.96
CA GLY A 93 -6.08 -14.11 10.74
C GLY A 93 -7.21 -13.21 10.21
N VAL A 94 -8.28 -13.81 9.69
CA VAL A 94 -9.41 -13.08 9.09
C VAL A 94 -10.77 -13.69 9.46
N ASP A 95 -11.71 -12.83 9.82
CA ASP A 95 -13.13 -13.17 10.00
C ASP A 95 -13.86 -12.90 8.67
N LEU A 96 -14.08 -13.96 7.88
CA LEU A 96 -14.80 -13.90 6.61
C LEU A 96 -16.27 -13.51 6.78
N GLY A 97 -16.86 -13.74 7.95
CA GLY A 97 -18.24 -13.34 8.25
C GLY A 97 -18.41 -11.84 8.40
N ARG A 98 -17.32 -11.11 8.66
CA ARG A 98 -17.27 -9.64 8.67
C ARG A 98 -16.60 -9.07 7.43
N CYS A 99 -15.77 -9.83 6.73
CA CYS A 99 -15.01 -9.29 5.61
C CYS A 99 -15.92 -8.78 4.47
N LEU A 100 -15.62 -7.58 3.95
CA LEU A 100 -16.31 -7.00 2.79
C LEU A 100 -15.66 -7.37 1.45
N PHE A 101 -14.62 -8.20 1.46
CA PHE A 101 -13.83 -8.60 0.29
C PHE A 101 -13.33 -7.41 -0.54
N CYS A 102 -12.98 -6.30 0.13
CA CYS A 102 -12.59 -5.05 -0.51
C CYS A 102 -11.17 -5.05 -1.12
N GLY A 103 -10.29 -5.96 -0.71
CA GLY A 103 -8.92 -6.06 -1.27
C GLY A 103 -7.85 -5.15 -0.68
N PHE A 104 -8.21 -4.16 0.14
CA PHE A 104 -7.22 -3.22 0.70
C PHE A 104 -6.10 -3.88 1.52
N CYS A 105 -6.39 -5.01 2.17
CA CYS A 105 -5.41 -5.76 2.94
C CYS A 105 -4.31 -6.38 2.05
N ALA A 106 -4.67 -6.80 0.83
CA ALA A 106 -3.73 -7.33 -0.15
C ALA A 106 -2.93 -6.18 -0.80
N GLU A 107 -3.61 -5.08 -1.16
CA GLU A 107 -2.99 -3.91 -1.79
C GLU A 107 -1.98 -3.19 -0.87
N VAL A 108 -2.25 -3.10 0.44
CA VAL A 108 -1.35 -2.43 1.40
C VAL A 108 -0.15 -3.31 1.80
N CYS A 109 -0.11 -4.58 1.39
CA CYS A 109 0.89 -5.53 1.86
C CYS A 109 2.27 -5.21 1.23
N PRO A 110 3.26 -4.74 2.01
CA PRO A 110 4.54 -4.27 1.44
C PRO A 110 5.35 -5.41 0.81
N THR A 111 5.22 -6.61 1.37
CA THR A 111 5.90 -7.84 0.91
C THR A 111 4.98 -8.75 0.10
N VAL A 112 3.76 -8.30 -0.19
CA VAL A 112 2.84 -8.99 -1.12
C VAL A 112 2.64 -10.45 -0.70
N ALA A 113 2.46 -10.62 0.61
CA ALA A 113 2.30 -11.92 1.21
C ALA A 113 0.83 -12.30 1.34
N LEU A 114 -0.09 -11.33 1.32
CA LEU A 114 -1.52 -11.56 1.46
C LEU A 114 -2.20 -11.35 0.10
N HIS A 115 -2.98 -12.33 -0.34
CA HIS A 115 -3.70 -12.32 -1.61
C HIS A 115 -5.17 -12.69 -1.40
N LEU A 116 -5.98 -12.40 -2.44
CA LEU A 116 -7.34 -12.89 -2.57
C LEU A 116 -7.39 -13.86 -3.74
N THR A 117 -7.95 -15.04 -3.51
CA THR A 117 -8.06 -16.09 -4.52
C THR A 117 -9.33 -15.91 -5.34
N ILE A 118 -9.49 -16.76 -6.36
CA ILE A 118 -10.75 -16.90 -7.09
C ILE A 118 -11.76 -17.84 -6.40
N GLU A 119 -11.42 -18.38 -5.21
CA GLU A 119 -12.30 -19.28 -4.45
C GLU A 119 -13.45 -18.48 -3.85
N PHE A 120 -14.67 -18.77 -4.32
CA PHE A 120 -15.89 -18.08 -3.90
C PHE A 120 -16.87 -18.98 -3.14
N GLU A 121 -16.63 -20.29 -3.12
CA GLU A 121 -17.48 -21.29 -2.46
C GLU A 121 -17.18 -21.37 -0.96
N LEU A 122 -17.39 -20.26 -0.25
CA LEU A 122 -17.06 -20.09 1.17
C LEU A 122 -18.27 -20.25 2.11
N ALA A 123 -19.40 -20.69 1.58
CA ALA A 123 -20.63 -20.81 2.34
C ALA A 123 -20.54 -21.97 3.33
N ASP A 124 -20.81 -21.68 4.59
CA ASP A 124 -20.90 -22.67 5.66
C ASP A 124 -22.07 -22.35 6.59
N ARG A 125 -22.43 -23.31 7.44
CA ARG A 125 -23.58 -23.22 8.35
C ARG A 125 -23.21 -22.66 9.71
N GLU A 126 -21.96 -22.83 10.12
CA GLU A 126 -21.47 -22.42 11.43
C GLU A 126 -20.77 -21.07 11.34
N ARG A 127 -20.98 -20.21 12.34
CA ARG A 127 -20.31 -18.90 12.36
C ARG A 127 -18.80 -19.02 12.56
N GLU A 128 -18.40 -20.01 13.34
CA GLU A 128 -17.02 -20.22 13.77
C GLU A 128 -16.10 -20.61 12.60
N SER A 129 -16.63 -21.32 11.60
CA SER A 129 -15.84 -21.71 10.42
C SER A 129 -15.48 -20.53 9.50
N PHE A 130 -16.14 -19.38 9.65
CA PHE A 130 -15.75 -18.15 8.96
C PHE A 130 -14.56 -17.44 9.62
N VAL A 131 -14.18 -17.82 10.84
CA VAL A 131 -13.03 -17.24 11.55
C VAL A 131 -11.80 -18.07 11.22
N LEU A 132 -11.06 -17.62 10.20
CA LEU A 132 -9.88 -18.31 9.71
C LEU A 132 -8.63 -17.86 10.47
N SER A 133 -7.96 -18.79 11.12
CA SER A 133 -6.64 -18.57 11.71
C SER A 133 -5.61 -18.34 10.60
N PRO A 134 -4.42 -17.78 10.92
CA PRO A 134 -3.40 -17.58 9.90
C PRO A 134 -2.94 -18.90 9.25
N LYS A 135 -3.09 -20.05 9.93
CA LYS A 135 -2.79 -21.37 9.36
C LYS A 135 -3.81 -21.79 8.31
N ASP A 136 -5.08 -21.45 8.52
CA ASP A 136 -6.18 -21.83 7.62
C ASP A 136 -6.14 -21.08 6.29
N ILE A 137 -5.55 -19.88 6.30
CA ILE A 137 -5.29 -19.09 5.09
C ILE A 137 -3.89 -19.31 4.52
N ARG A 138 -3.05 -20.19 5.11
CA ARG A 138 -1.70 -20.42 4.60
C ARG A 138 -1.77 -21.14 3.25
N ASP A 139 -1.22 -20.51 2.22
CA ASP A 139 -1.03 -21.14 0.92
C ASP A 139 0.23 -20.59 0.23
N ASP A 140 1.37 -21.19 0.59
CA ASP A 140 2.68 -20.81 0.06
C ASP A 140 2.81 -21.13 -1.44
N ALA A 141 2.04 -22.11 -1.96
CA ALA A 141 2.09 -22.51 -3.37
C ALA A 141 1.33 -21.51 -4.25
N PHE A 142 0.13 -21.12 -3.85
CA PHE A 142 -0.68 -20.13 -4.57
C PHE A 142 0.03 -18.77 -4.65
N ALA A 143 0.63 -18.31 -3.55
CA ALA A 143 1.34 -17.03 -3.53
C ALA A 143 2.56 -16.96 -4.47
N SER A 144 3.18 -18.11 -4.74
CA SER A 144 4.27 -18.19 -5.72
C SER A 144 3.80 -18.01 -7.17
N THR A 145 2.51 -18.22 -7.44
CA THR A 145 1.90 -18.09 -8.77
C THR A 145 1.65 -16.62 -9.13
N PHE A 146 1.37 -15.78 -8.13
CA PHE A 146 1.25 -14.34 -8.32
C PHE A 146 2.63 -13.73 -8.55
N LYS A 147 2.95 -13.49 -9.82
CA LYS A 147 4.04 -12.58 -10.20
C LYS A 147 3.50 -11.16 -10.12
N GLU A 148 4.16 -10.34 -9.32
CA GLU A 148 3.75 -8.97 -9.12
C GLU A 148 4.06 -8.14 -10.38
N GLU A 149 3.01 -7.63 -11.04
CA GLU A 149 3.14 -6.53 -11.97
C GLU A 149 2.95 -5.23 -11.17
N ARG A 150 3.92 -4.86 -10.32
CA ARG A 150 3.93 -3.48 -9.80
C ARG A 150 4.04 -2.58 -11.02
N GLN A 151 3.07 -1.69 -11.20
CA GLN A 151 3.16 -0.65 -12.21
C GLN A 151 4.35 0.25 -11.82
N SER A 152 5.49 0.04 -12.48
CA SER A 152 6.61 0.96 -12.38
C SER A 152 6.30 2.17 -13.23
N ARG A 153 6.63 3.35 -12.69
CA ARG A 153 6.61 4.59 -13.44
C ARG A 153 8.04 5.07 -13.56
N LYS A 154 8.39 5.60 -14.72
CA LYS A 154 9.68 6.25 -14.92
C LYS A 154 9.57 7.68 -14.41
N LEU A 155 10.26 8.00 -13.34
CA LEU A 155 10.30 9.36 -12.79
C LEU A 155 11.65 10.01 -13.10
N PRO A 156 11.67 11.32 -13.39
CA PRO A 156 12.92 12.04 -13.59
C PRO A 156 13.65 12.26 -12.26
N TYR A 157 14.88 11.78 -12.15
CA TYR A 157 15.81 12.01 -11.04
C TYR A 157 16.87 13.04 -11.44
N LEU A 158 17.11 14.03 -10.58
CA LEU A 158 18.09 15.10 -10.82
C LEU A 158 19.46 14.76 -10.24
N ASP A 159 20.45 14.71 -11.12
CA ASP A 159 21.87 14.70 -10.76
C ASP A 159 22.39 16.13 -10.63
N MET A 160 22.51 16.59 -9.38
CA MET A 160 22.98 17.94 -9.05
C MET A 160 24.40 18.24 -9.55
N SER A 161 25.22 17.22 -9.85
CA SER A 161 26.59 17.43 -10.34
C SER A 161 26.64 17.93 -11.79
N LYS A 162 25.61 17.62 -12.58
CA LYS A 162 25.52 17.94 -14.03
C LYS A 162 24.59 19.11 -14.32
N CYS A 163 23.76 19.52 -13.36
CA CYS A 163 22.77 20.56 -13.58
C CYS A 163 23.43 21.95 -13.71
N THR A 164 23.18 22.63 -14.83
CA THR A 164 23.67 23.98 -15.13
C THR A 164 22.64 25.09 -14.88
N SER A 165 21.48 24.76 -14.31
CA SER A 165 20.39 25.73 -14.02
C SER A 165 19.81 26.45 -15.25
N CYS A 166 19.83 25.82 -16.43
CA CYS A 166 19.40 26.42 -17.70
C CYS A 166 17.89 26.53 -17.94
N GLU A 167 17.05 26.14 -16.97
CA GLU A 167 15.57 26.26 -16.95
C GLU A 167 14.78 25.50 -18.05
N LYS A 168 15.43 25.00 -19.11
CA LYS A 168 14.80 24.25 -20.23
C LYS A 168 13.86 23.12 -19.82
N CYS A 169 14.20 22.40 -18.75
CA CYS A 169 13.36 21.31 -18.24
C CYS A 169 11.98 21.79 -17.76
N ALA A 170 11.90 23.01 -17.21
CA ALA A 170 10.64 23.62 -16.77
C ALA A 170 9.82 24.15 -17.95
N GLU A 171 10.49 24.72 -18.96
CA GLU A 171 9.84 25.23 -20.18
C GLU A 171 9.20 24.11 -21.01
N GLU A 172 9.90 22.98 -21.17
CA GLU A 172 9.42 21.87 -21.99
C GLU A 172 8.41 20.96 -21.25
N CYS A 173 8.14 21.23 -19.97
CA CYS A 173 7.24 20.41 -19.16
C CYS A 173 5.77 20.70 -19.51
N PRO A 174 5.04 19.75 -20.14
CA PRO A 174 3.66 19.99 -20.59
C PRO A 174 2.67 20.16 -19.43
N GLU A 175 2.96 19.54 -18.28
CA GLU A 175 2.15 19.62 -17.07
C GLU A 175 2.57 20.77 -16.14
N MET A 176 3.62 21.52 -16.49
CA MET A 176 4.23 22.56 -15.65
C MET A 176 4.52 22.07 -14.21
N CYS A 177 4.92 20.81 -14.05
CA CYS A 177 5.17 20.22 -12.74
C CYS A 177 6.59 20.49 -12.20
N ILE A 178 7.42 21.24 -12.94
CA ILE A 178 8.80 21.54 -12.57
C ILE A 178 8.92 23.02 -12.20
N ALA A 179 9.26 23.30 -10.96
CA ALA A 179 9.50 24.66 -10.45
C ALA A 179 11.00 24.90 -10.23
N MET A 180 11.54 26.00 -10.75
CA MET A 180 12.93 26.38 -10.51
C MET A 180 13.07 27.09 -9.17
N MET A 181 13.65 26.41 -8.18
CA MET A 181 13.82 26.91 -6.82
C MET A 181 15.26 27.40 -6.59
N PRO A 182 15.48 28.52 -5.89
CA PRO A 182 16.83 28.99 -5.54
C PRO A 182 17.50 28.04 -4.56
N ILE A 183 18.82 27.84 -4.70
CA ILE A 183 19.62 27.07 -3.74
C ILE A 183 20.17 28.03 -2.68
N GLU A 184 19.91 27.77 -1.40
CA GLU A 184 20.45 28.61 -0.33
C GLU A 184 21.99 28.69 -0.41
N LYS A 185 22.53 29.90 -0.33
CA LYS A 185 23.98 30.21 -0.35
C LYS A 185 24.70 29.97 -1.68
N VAL A 186 23.98 29.70 -2.77
CA VAL A 186 24.53 29.57 -4.12
C VAL A 186 23.66 30.36 -5.09
N ASP A 187 24.24 31.20 -5.95
CA ASP A 187 23.51 31.93 -7.01
C ASP A 187 23.10 31.01 -8.18
N LYS A 188 22.51 29.85 -7.86
CA LYS A 188 22.00 28.85 -8.80
C LYS A 188 20.61 28.41 -8.40
N LYS A 189 19.80 28.05 -9.39
CA LYS A 189 18.47 27.47 -9.20
C LYS A 189 18.49 25.97 -9.52
N LYS A 190 17.71 25.17 -8.80
CA LYS A 190 17.49 23.75 -9.08
C LYS A 190 16.03 23.49 -9.48
N PRO A 191 15.76 22.56 -10.40
CA PRO A 191 14.40 22.11 -10.66
C PRO A 191 13.90 21.25 -9.49
N GLU A 192 12.76 21.63 -8.90
CA GLU A 192 11.96 20.79 -8.02
C GLU A 192 10.76 20.27 -8.80
N ILE A 193 10.63 18.94 -8.85
CA ILE A 193 9.64 18.24 -9.68
C ILE A 193 8.52 17.74 -8.77
N ASN A 194 7.29 18.17 -9.03
CA ASN A 194 6.11 17.63 -8.37
C ASN A 194 5.74 16.27 -8.99
N LEU A 195 6.09 15.20 -8.28
CA LEU A 195 5.88 13.81 -8.71
C LEU A 195 4.40 13.40 -8.76
N VAL A 196 3.52 14.07 -8.02
CA VAL A 196 2.07 13.77 -8.00
C VAL A 196 1.43 14.16 -9.33
N THR A 197 1.87 15.28 -9.91
CA THR A 197 1.35 15.81 -11.19
C THR A 197 2.16 15.37 -12.41
N CYS A 198 3.30 14.70 -12.22
CA CYS A 198 4.16 14.29 -13.32
C CYS A 198 3.53 13.11 -14.09
N THR A 199 3.32 13.28 -15.39
CA THR A 199 2.79 12.23 -16.29
C THR A 199 3.86 11.30 -16.87
N SER A 200 5.11 11.37 -16.40
CA SER A 200 6.22 10.53 -16.85
C SER A 200 6.49 10.56 -18.37
N CYS A 201 6.27 11.70 -19.03
CA CYS A 201 6.44 11.85 -20.48
C CYS A 201 7.91 11.96 -20.96
N GLU A 202 8.88 11.97 -20.06
CA GLU A 202 10.34 12.05 -20.32
C GLU A 202 10.84 13.27 -21.10
N LYS A 203 9.99 14.23 -21.48
CA LYS A 203 10.39 15.45 -22.22
C LYS A 203 11.48 16.28 -21.52
N CYS A 204 11.41 16.38 -20.20
CA CYS A 204 12.42 17.10 -19.42
C CYS A 204 13.82 16.45 -19.49
N ILE A 205 13.88 15.13 -19.68
CA ILE A 205 15.12 14.37 -19.87
C ILE A 205 15.68 14.69 -21.26
N THR A 206 14.85 14.60 -22.30
CA THR A 206 15.28 14.89 -23.69
C THR A 206 15.67 16.36 -23.90
N ALA A 207 15.06 17.27 -23.16
CA ALA A 207 15.36 18.70 -23.24
C ALA A 207 16.64 19.11 -22.48
N CYS A 208 17.17 18.25 -21.60
CA CYS A 208 18.31 18.57 -20.77
C CYS A 208 19.62 18.48 -21.57
N PRO A 209 20.35 19.59 -21.82
CA PRO A 209 21.56 19.57 -22.64
C PRO A 209 22.71 18.77 -22.01
N GLU A 210 22.74 18.72 -20.66
CA GLU A 210 23.78 18.04 -19.88
C GLU A 210 23.35 16.64 -19.42
N ASN A 211 22.17 16.17 -19.81
CA ASN A 211 21.57 14.93 -19.32
C ASN A 211 21.58 14.83 -17.77
N ALA A 212 21.35 15.96 -17.10
CA ALA A 212 21.30 16.04 -15.63
C ALA A 212 20.04 15.39 -15.05
N LEU A 213 19.00 15.17 -15.87
CA LEU A 213 17.81 14.42 -15.49
C LEU A 213 17.90 13.01 -16.08
N VAL A 214 17.68 11.98 -15.25
CA VAL A 214 17.72 10.57 -15.65
C VAL A 214 16.41 9.90 -15.28
N SER A 215 15.88 9.03 -16.14
CA SER A 215 14.72 8.21 -15.81
C SER A 215 15.12 7.15 -14.80
N THR A 216 14.56 7.20 -13.60
CA THR A 216 14.63 6.11 -12.64
C THR A 216 13.29 5.38 -12.61
N GLU A 217 13.35 4.06 -12.61
CA GLU A 217 12.15 3.25 -12.38
C GLU A 217 11.83 3.34 -10.89
N VAL A 218 10.76 4.05 -10.60
CA VAL A 218 10.21 4.12 -9.26
C VAL A 218 8.96 3.26 -9.28
N TYR A 219 8.91 2.27 -8.41
CA TYR A 219 7.66 1.56 -8.17
C TYR A 219 6.65 2.59 -7.69
N GLU A 220 5.52 2.69 -8.36
CA GLU A 220 4.43 3.46 -7.82
C GLU A 220 3.95 2.74 -6.55
N SER A 221 4.50 3.13 -5.42
CA SER A 221 3.92 2.81 -4.14
C SER A 221 2.60 3.57 -4.09
N TYR A 222 1.49 2.87 -4.33
CA TYR A 222 0.13 3.40 -4.19
C TYR A 222 -0.18 3.94 -2.78
N PHE A 223 0.81 3.91 -1.88
CA PHE A 223 0.78 4.33 -0.51
C PHE A 223 2.08 5.11 -0.23
N GLU A 224 1.97 6.43 -0.03
CA GLU A 224 2.99 7.18 0.71
C GLU A 224 3.02 6.56 2.12
N MET A 225 3.93 5.60 2.34
CA MET A 225 4.04 4.96 3.63
C MET A 225 4.43 6.04 4.65
N PRO A 226 3.71 6.14 5.77
CA PRO A 226 3.96 7.22 6.72
C PRO A 226 5.38 7.12 7.27
N GLU A 227 6.19 8.14 7.00
CA GLU A 227 7.57 8.18 7.46
C GLU A 227 7.65 8.59 8.94
N PRO A 228 8.41 7.85 9.77
CA PRO A 228 8.62 8.22 11.17
C PRO A 228 9.54 9.43 11.31
N ARG A 229 9.10 10.44 12.07
CA ARG A 229 9.91 11.60 12.45
C ARG A 229 10.36 11.48 13.91
N LEU A 230 11.66 11.70 14.17
CA LEU A 230 12.22 11.63 15.53
C LEU A 230 12.31 13.00 16.18
N LEU A 231 11.64 13.16 17.31
CA LEU A 231 11.82 14.27 18.22
C LEU A 231 13.05 14.04 19.11
N LEU A 232 14.16 14.67 18.75
CA LEU A 232 15.45 14.56 19.46
C LEU A 232 15.38 14.98 20.94
N SER A 233 14.46 15.88 21.28
CA SER A 233 14.22 16.36 22.64
C SER A 233 13.62 15.29 23.56
N LYS A 234 12.71 14.46 23.03
CA LYS A 234 12.01 13.39 23.78
C LYS A 234 12.73 12.04 23.70
N CYS A 235 13.64 11.85 22.75
CA CYS A 235 14.36 10.59 22.58
C CYS A 235 15.33 10.31 23.74
N THR A 236 15.10 9.22 24.46
CA THR A 236 15.95 8.77 25.57
C THR A 236 17.05 7.79 25.16
N GLY A 237 16.96 7.21 23.95
CA GLY A 237 17.94 6.22 23.47
C GLY A 237 17.72 4.79 23.99
N CYS A 238 16.53 4.47 24.53
CA CYS A 238 16.20 3.17 25.16
C CYS A 238 16.04 1.96 24.21
N SER A 239 16.28 2.14 22.90
CA SER A 239 16.20 1.10 21.84
C SER A 239 14.87 0.32 21.70
N ALA A 240 13.80 0.73 22.38
CA ALA A 240 12.49 0.07 22.27
C ALA A 240 11.93 0.07 20.84
N CYS A 241 12.13 1.17 20.10
CA CYS A 241 11.69 1.28 18.71
C CYS A 241 12.48 0.34 17.77
N GLY A 242 13.79 0.20 17.98
CA GLY A 242 14.62 -0.73 17.21
C GLY A 242 14.17 -2.17 17.39
N ARG A 243 13.99 -2.61 18.64
CA ARG A 243 13.52 -3.98 18.95
C ARG A 243 12.11 -4.30 18.45
N ALA A 244 11.27 -3.28 18.27
CA ALA A 244 9.92 -3.44 17.76
C ALA A 244 9.84 -3.44 16.22
N CYS A 245 10.92 -3.09 15.53
CA CYS A 245 10.95 -2.98 14.08
C CYS A 245 11.06 -4.37 13.44
N PRO A 246 10.10 -4.80 12.59
CA PRO A 246 10.15 -6.12 11.96
C PRO A 246 11.14 -6.22 10.79
N THR A 247 11.65 -5.07 10.30
CA THR A 247 12.54 -4.99 9.13
C THR A 247 13.93 -4.45 9.47
N ASP A 248 14.24 -4.28 10.77
CA ASP A 248 15.49 -3.68 11.24
C ASP A 248 15.84 -2.33 10.58
N ALA A 249 14.81 -1.52 10.27
CA ALA A 249 14.97 -0.20 9.68
C ALA A 249 15.48 0.88 10.66
N ILE A 250 15.75 0.53 11.92
CA ILE A 250 16.09 1.50 12.98
C ILE A 250 17.40 1.10 13.66
N TYR A 251 18.43 1.94 13.49
CA TYR A 251 19.74 1.76 14.11
C TYR A 251 19.92 2.74 15.28
N MET A 252 20.53 2.26 16.35
CA MET A 252 20.85 3.10 17.51
C MET A 252 22.30 3.59 17.39
N MET A 253 22.48 4.83 16.92
CA MET A 253 23.80 5.44 16.82
C MET A 253 24.19 6.16 18.11
N GLU A 254 25.46 6.04 18.47
CA GLU A 254 26.08 6.82 19.55
C GLU A 254 26.46 8.20 19.00
N MET A 255 26.06 9.27 19.71
CA MET A 255 26.37 10.64 19.32
C MET A 255 27.70 11.06 19.97
N PRO A 256 28.82 11.13 19.21
CA PRO A 256 30.10 11.60 19.76
C PRO A 256 29.96 13.04 20.25
N GLY A 257 30.53 13.34 21.43
CA GLY A 257 30.46 14.67 22.05
C GLY A 257 29.21 14.95 22.89
N SER A 258 28.26 14.01 22.97
CA SER A 258 27.07 14.13 23.84
C SER A 258 27.30 13.62 25.28
N GLU A 259 28.55 13.32 25.61
CA GLU A 259 29.00 12.74 26.87
C GLU A 259 28.84 13.76 28.00
N LYS A 260 28.10 13.42 29.05
CA LYS A 260 28.05 14.25 30.25
C LYS A 260 29.32 14.01 31.07
N THR A 261 29.95 15.07 31.56
CA THR A 261 30.98 14.96 32.60
C THR A 261 30.34 14.47 33.89
N LEU A 262 30.77 13.30 34.39
CA LEU A 262 30.37 12.82 35.72
C LEU A 262 31.06 13.65 36.79
N LYS A 263 30.50 13.64 38.01
CA LYS A 263 31.06 14.32 39.19
C LYS A 263 32.50 13.89 39.51
N ASP A 264 32.92 12.72 39.05
CA ASP A 264 34.27 12.15 39.22
C ASP A 264 35.27 12.53 38.11
N GLY A 265 34.95 13.52 37.26
CA GLY A 265 35.82 13.97 36.16
C GLY A 265 35.92 13.00 34.96
N LYS A 266 35.29 11.83 35.04
CA LYS A 266 35.20 10.86 33.92
C LYS A 266 34.09 11.27 32.94
N LYS A 267 34.35 11.13 31.64
CA LYS A 267 33.32 11.30 30.60
C LYS A 267 32.32 10.15 30.69
N GLY A 268 31.03 10.47 30.78
CA GLY A 268 29.94 9.51 30.75
C GLY A 268 29.71 8.92 29.37
N LYS A 269 28.89 7.86 29.29
CA LYS A 269 28.56 7.24 27.99
C LYS A 269 27.85 8.23 27.06
N PRO A 270 28.14 8.21 25.75
CA PRO A 270 27.45 9.04 24.77
C PRO A 270 25.96 8.70 24.72
N LYS A 271 25.12 9.70 24.47
CA LYS A 271 23.69 9.49 24.24
C LYS A 271 23.48 8.70 22.95
N LYS A 272 22.60 7.71 23.00
CA LYS A 272 22.15 6.97 21.82
C LYS A 272 20.94 7.66 21.19
N ARG A 273 20.87 7.65 19.86
CA ARG A 273 19.76 8.18 19.07
C ARG A 273 19.35 7.17 18.01
N ALA A 274 18.04 7.10 17.77
CA ALA A 274 17.49 6.27 16.72
C ALA A 274 17.72 6.94 15.37
N VAL A 275 18.11 6.16 14.37
CA VAL A 275 18.31 6.61 12.99
C VAL A 275 17.52 5.67 12.11
N PHE A 276 16.69 6.24 11.24
CA PHE A 276 15.78 5.50 10.38
C PHE A 276 16.39 5.35 8.99
N VAL A 277 16.41 4.11 8.49
CA VAL A 277 16.73 3.80 7.09
C VAL A 277 15.41 3.65 6.36
N PHE A 278 14.97 4.71 5.68
CA PHE A 278 13.64 4.79 5.09
C PHE A 278 13.39 3.74 4.00
N GLU A 279 14.43 3.32 3.27
CA GLU A 279 14.35 2.25 2.27
C GLU A 279 13.89 0.90 2.84
N LYS A 280 14.16 0.63 4.13
CA LYS A 280 13.73 -0.60 4.83
C LYS A 280 12.42 -0.41 5.61
N CYS A 281 11.92 0.82 5.71
CA CYS A 281 10.75 1.12 6.52
C CYS A 281 9.47 0.75 5.75
N VAL A 282 8.62 -0.06 6.38
CA VAL A 282 7.32 -0.49 5.81
C VAL A 282 6.12 0.30 6.36
N GLY A 283 6.36 1.43 7.02
CA GLY A 283 5.29 2.33 7.52
C GLY A 283 4.38 1.73 8.60
N CYS A 284 4.74 0.60 9.22
CA CYS A 284 3.80 -0.18 10.05
C CYS A 284 3.42 0.39 11.41
N GLY A 285 4.05 1.48 11.86
CA GLY A 285 3.68 2.11 13.13
C GLY A 285 4.18 1.40 14.40
N ARG A 286 4.81 0.23 14.31
CA ARG A 286 5.25 -0.53 15.51
C ARG A 286 6.24 0.26 16.37
N CYS A 287 7.18 0.98 15.75
CA CYS A 287 8.14 1.84 16.46
C CYS A 287 7.45 3.00 17.19
N PHE A 288 6.42 3.58 16.60
CA PHE A 288 5.59 4.63 17.19
C PHE A 288 4.81 4.12 18.40
N LYS A 289 4.14 2.97 18.28
CA LYS A 289 3.41 2.32 19.37
C LYS A 289 4.34 1.89 20.52
N ALA A 290 5.53 1.38 20.21
CA ALA A 290 6.53 0.98 21.20
C ALA A 290 7.15 2.16 21.97
N CYS A 291 7.11 3.38 21.43
CA CYS A 291 7.72 4.54 22.05
C CYS A 291 6.89 5.09 23.22
N LYS A 292 7.28 4.76 24.46
CA LYS A 292 6.65 5.28 25.68
C LYS A 292 6.80 6.80 25.87
N PHE A 293 7.88 7.38 25.32
CA PHE A 293 8.22 8.81 25.50
C PHE A 293 7.60 9.73 24.44
N GLY A 294 6.85 9.18 23.47
CA GLY A 294 6.27 9.97 22.38
C GLY A 294 7.34 10.71 21.56
N ALA A 295 8.51 10.10 21.39
CA ALA A 295 9.63 10.67 20.66
C ALA A 295 9.57 10.39 19.16
N ILE A 296 8.66 9.53 18.71
CA ILE A 296 8.44 9.23 17.29
C ILE A 296 7.08 9.80 16.94
N GLU A 297 6.98 10.50 15.82
CA GLU A 297 5.73 10.95 15.22
C GLU A 297 5.54 10.21 13.90
N MET A 298 4.32 9.72 13.66
CA MET A 298 3.94 9.08 12.41
C MET A 298 2.59 9.64 11.95
N PRO A 299 2.52 10.37 10.83
CA PRO A 299 1.25 10.86 10.30
C PRO A 299 0.36 9.68 9.91
N GLY A 300 -0.96 9.79 10.14
CA GLY A 300 -1.93 8.77 9.74
C GLY A 300 -1.94 7.47 10.57
N VAL A 301 -1.00 7.27 11.50
CA VAL A 301 -0.95 6.08 12.36
C VAL A 301 -1.55 6.38 13.73
N LYS A 302 -2.63 5.69 14.10
CA LYS A 302 -3.21 5.78 15.45
C LYS A 302 -2.35 5.00 16.44
N LYS A 303 -2.11 5.59 17.62
CA LYS A 303 -1.33 4.97 18.70
C LYS A 303 -2.18 3.96 19.46
#